data_AF-A0AAE5MKJ4-F1
#
_entry.id   AF-A0AAE5MKJ4-F1
#
_cell.length_a   1.000
_cell.length_b   1.000
_cell.length_c   1.000
_cell.angle_alpha   90.00
_cell.angle_beta   90.00
_cell.angle_gamma   90.00
#
_symmetry.space_group_name_H-M   'P 1'
#
loop_
_entity.id
_entity.type
_entity.pdbx_description
1 polymer ?
#
loop_
_entity_poly.entity_id
_entity_poly.type
_entity_poly.pdbx_seq_one_letter_code
_entity_poly.pdbx_strand_id
1 'polypeptide(L)'
;MLVDRDRARDTIHALSDQDLLELLSEEFSRRPNLRPVRDDVTALLAMGPALALQHERAVANPAAAAVARTRIASSALRSLVEEHEMLDSTAVSRALGRAATSRNTASRLASSGSVIALPAAGHKLFPAFQFDTERREVRPIVAEINRIIGAKEDPWGAASWWLNPTAFADDPRSPADLAVAGGHDQDLRDMSGDLVAD
;
A
#
# COMPACT_ATOMS: atom_id res chain seq x y z
N MET A 1 1.07 -30.49 -28.67
CA MET A 1 2.08 -31.16 -27.82
C MET A 1 1.72 -30.83 -26.38
N LEU A 2 1.10 -31.77 -25.66
CA LEU A 2 0.76 -31.58 -24.24
C LEU A 2 2.07 -31.61 -23.45
N VAL A 3 2.53 -30.45 -23.00
CA VAL A 3 3.64 -30.37 -22.06
C VAL A 3 3.20 -31.11 -20.80
N ASP A 4 4.01 -32.07 -20.37
CA ASP A 4 3.83 -32.77 -19.11
C ASP A 4 3.90 -31.74 -17.97
N ARG A 5 2.72 -31.45 -17.41
CA ARG A 5 2.53 -30.36 -16.45
C ARG A 5 3.29 -30.62 -15.15
N ASP A 6 3.47 -31.89 -14.81
CA ASP A 6 4.17 -32.30 -13.59
C ASP A 6 5.67 -32.10 -13.76
N ARG A 7 6.21 -32.48 -14.93
CA ARG A 7 7.61 -32.19 -15.25
C ARG A 7 7.93 -30.69 -15.30
N ALA A 8 7.01 -29.88 -15.82
CA ALA A 8 7.18 -28.43 -15.83
C ALA A 8 7.18 -27.85 -14.40
N ARG A 9 6.30 -28.35 -13.54
CA ARG A 9 6.22 -27.97 -12.13
C ARG A 9 7.51 -28.33 -11.39
N ASP A 10 8.02 -29.54 -11.55
CA ASP A 10 9.27 -29.97 -10.90
C ASP A 10 10.46 -29.13 -11.34
N THR A 11 10.50 -28.75 -12.62
CA THR A 11 11.55 -27.88 -13.16
C THR A 11 11.46 -26.48 -12.57
N ILE A 12 10.25 -25.93 -12.42
CA ILE A 12 10.01 -24.62 -11.79
C ILE A 12 10.42 -24.63 -10.32
N HIS A 13 10.10 -25.70 -9.58
CA HIS A 13 10.47 -25.83 -8.16
C HIS A 13 11.98 -25.96 -7.93
N ALA A 14 12.74 -26.41 -8.94
CA ALA A 14 14.19 -26.53 -8.86
C ALA A 14 14.92 -25.20 -9.15
N LEU A 15 14.20 -24.17 -9.66
CA LEU A 15 14.80 -22.86 -9.91
C LEU A 15 15.01 -22.11 -8.61
N SER A 16 16.10 -21.34 -8.55
CA SER A 16 16.22 -20.31 -7.52
C SER A 16 15.15 -19.24 -7.74
N ASP A 17 14.78 -18.52 -6.68
CA ASP A 17 13.82 -17.41 -6.79
C ASP A 17 14.25 -16.38 -7.86
N GLN A 18 15.55 -16.16 -8.02
CA GLN A 18 16.12 -15.29 -9.03
C GLN A 18 15.87 -15.82 -10.46
N ASP A 19 16.21 -17.08 -10.72
CA ASP A 19 16.06 -17.69 -12.05
C ASP A 19 14.59 -17.83 -12.45
N LEU A 20 13.71 -18.09 -11.47
CA LEU A 20 12.28 -18.16 -11.68
C LEU A 20 11.71 -16.80 -12.10
N LEU A 21 12.11 -15.71 -11.45
CA LEU A 21 11.63 -14.37 -11.77
C LEU A 21 12.11 -13.90 -13.15
N GLU A 22 13.37 -14.20 -13.52
CA GLU A 22 13.89 -13.93 -14.85
C GLU A 22 13.07 -14.68 -15.93
N LEU A 23 12.80 -15.96 -15.70
CA LEU A 23 12.01 -16.79 -16.62
C LEU A 23 10.57 -16.26 -16.77
N LEU A 24 9.92 -15.86 -15.68
CA LEU A 24 8.56 -15.30 -15.71
C LEU A 24 8.50 -13.96 -16.45
N SER A 25 9.46 -13.06 -16.19
CA SER A 25 9.55 -11.76 -16.85
C SER A 25 9.74 -11.90 -18.36
N GLU A 26 10.59 -12.86 -18.77
CA GLU A 26 10.81 -13.18 -20.18
C GLU A 26 9.55 -13.75 -20.84
N GLU A 27 8.86 -14.70 -20.19
CA GLU A 27 7.65 -15.30 -20.74
C GLU A 27 6.47 -14.32 -20.82
N PHE A 28 6.32 -13.44 -19.83
CA PHE A 28 5.33 -12.37 -19.87
C PHE A 28 5.60 -11.35 -20.99
N SER A 29 6.86 -11.10 -21.30
CA SER A 29 7.26 -10.23 -22.42
C SER A 29 6.97 -10.88 -23.77
N ARG A 30 7.13 -12.21 -23.88
CA ARG A 30 6.87 -12.99 -25.10
C ARG A 30 5.38 -13.22 -25.39
N ARG A 31 4.50 -13.06 -24.39
CA ARG A 31 3.06 -13.35 -24.49
C ARG A 31 2.21 -12.08 -24.38
N PRO A 32 1.76 -11.48 -25.51
CA PRO A 32 1.11 -10.17 -25.52
C PRO A 32 -0.18 -10.07 -24.68
N ASN A 33 -0.92 -11.17 -24.54
CA ASN A 33 -2.16 -11.21 -23.76
C ASN A 33 -1.92 -11.21 -22.24
N LEU A 34 -0.67 -11.41 -21.79
CA LEU A 34 -0.28 -11.38 -20.38
C LEU A 34 0.38 -10.05 -19.98
N ARG A 35 0.40 -9.05 -20.87
CA ARG A 35 0.97 -7.72 -20.58
C ARG A 35 0.36 -7.02 -19.35
N PRO A 36 -0.96 -7.04 -19.11
CA PRO A 36 -1.53 -6.44 -17.91
C PRO A 36 -1.01 -7.11 -16.62
N VAL A 37 -0.99 -8.44 -16.61
CA VAL A 37 -0.49 -9.25 -15.49
C VAL A 37 1.00 -8.99 -15.24
N ARG A 38 1.80 -8.83 -16.30
CA ARG A 38 3.21 -8.44 -16.19
C ARG A 38 3.37 -7.09 -15.49
N ASP A 39 2.56 -6.11 -15.86
CA ASP A 39 2.68 -4.75 -15.36
C ASP A 39 2.28 -4.70 -13.87
N ASP A 40 1.26 -5.45 -13.48
CA ASP A 40 0.82 -5.61 -12.08
C ASP A 40 1.87 -6.38 -11.24
N VAL A 41 2.37 -7.51 -11.75
CA VAL A 41 3.44 -8.29 -11.08
C VAL A 41 4.71 -7.46 -10.97
N THR A 42 5.08 -6.67 -11.98
CA THR A 42 6.24 -5.77 -11.93
C THR A 42 6.05 -4.67 -10.90
N ALA A 43 4.84 -4.11 -10.78
CA ALA A 43 4.52 -3.12 -9.77
C ALA A 43 4.62 -3.70 -8.35
N LEU A 44 4.10 -4.92 -8.13
CA LEU A 44 4.19 -5.63 -6.86
C LEU A 44 5.63 -6.02 -6.50
N LEU A 45 6.41 -6.54 -7.45
CA LEU A 45 7.83 -6.89 -7.24
C LEU A 45 8.69 -5.64 -6.98
N ALA A 46 8.31 -4.48 -7.50
CA ALA A 46 9.00 -3.21 -7.25
C ALA A 46 8.69 -2.59 -5.89
N MET A 47 7.67 -3.08 -5.17
CA MET A 47 7.32 -2.64 -3.82
C MET A 47 8.13 -3.36 -2.72
N GLY A 48 8.78 -4.49 -3.03
CA GLY A 48 9.63 -5.24 -2.09
C GLY A 48 11.11 -4.79 -2.09
N PRO A 49 11.76 -4.57 -0.93
CA PRO A 49 13.12 -4.04 -0.86
C PRO A 49 14.20 -4.98 -1.42
N ALA A 50 13.97 -6.30 -1.40
CA ALA A 50 14.93 -7.29 -1.89
C ALA A 50 15.03 -7.35 -3.43
N LEU A 51 13.97 -6.99 -4.16
CA LEU A 51 13.91 -7.07 -5.63
C LEU A 51 14.11 -5.73 -6.33
N ALA A 52 14.02 -4.62 -5.60
CA ALA A 52 14.37 -3.28 -6.08
C ALA A 52 15.82 -3.20 -6.62
N LEU A 53 16.76 -3.88 -5.95
CA LEU A 53 18.18 -4.00 -6.36
C LEU A 53 18.38 -4.82 -7.65
N GLN A 54 17.50 -5.78 -7.92
CA GLN A 54 17.57 -6.63 -9.11
C GLN A 54 16.95 -5.96 -10.34
N HIS A 55 15.83 -5.25 -10.17
CA HIS A 55 15.18 -4.50 -11.26
C HIS A 55 16.05 -3.34 -11.78
N GLU A 56 16.87 -2.71 -10.94
CA GLU A 56 17.81 -1.66 -11.38
C GLU A 56 18.89 -2.18 -12.34
N ARG A 57 19.23 -3.48 -12.28
CA ARG A 57 20.22 -4.11 -13.18
C ARG A 57 19.63 -4.55 -14.52
N ALA A 58 18.32 -4.82 -14.58
CA ALA A 58 17.66 -5.34 -15.77
C ALA A 58 17.23 -4.26 -16.78
N VAL A 59 17.16 -2.98 -16.40
CA VAL A 59 16.74 -1.91 -17.31
C VAL A 59 17.96 -1.16 -17.86
N ALA A 60 18.17 -1.25 -19.19
CA ALA A 60 19.26 -0.59 -19.91
C ALA A 60 19.32 0.95 -19.75
N ASN A 61 18.29 1.56 -19.16
CA ASN A 61 18.28 2.96 -18.75
C ASN A 61 17.58 3.12 -17.37
N PRO A 62 18.34 3.12 -16.27
CA PRO A 62 17.78 3.24 -14.91
C PRO A 62 16.99 4.53 -14.69
N ALA A 63 17.27 5.61 -15.42
CA ALA A 63 16.49 6.84 -15.35
C ALA A 63 15.07 6.67 -15.95
N ALA A 64 14.94 5.92 -17.06
CA ALA A 64 13.64 5.62 -17.64
C ALA A 64 12.81 4.69 -16.75
N ALA A 65 13.45 3.73 -16.09
CA ALA A 65 12.82 2.87 -15.08
C ALA A 65 12.32 3.69 -13.89
N ALA A 66 13.15 4.59 -13.35
CA ALA A 66 12.76 5.48 -12.25
C ALA A 66 11.59 6.40 -12.62
N VAL A 67 11.56 6.92 -13.85
CA VAL A 67 10.44 7.75 -14.34
C VAL A 67 9.16 6.91 -14.50
N ALA A 68 9.27 5.70 -15.04
CA ALA A 68 8.12 4.79 -15.17
C ALA A 68 7.57 4.39 -13.79
N ARG A 69 8.45 4.05 -12.84
CA ARG A 69 8.10 3.79 -11.42
C ARG A 69 7.38 4.98 -10.80
N THR A 70 7.94 6.17 -10.95
CA THR A 70 7.34 7.40 -10.43
C THR A 70 5.97 7.65 -11.04
N ARG A 71 5.78 7.37 -12.34
CA ARG A 71 4.50 7.53 -13.02
C ARG A 71 3.46 6.51 -12.54
N ILE A 72 3.82 5.23 -12.43
CA ILE A 72 2.93 4.15 -11.98
C ILE A 72 2.52 4.36 -10.52
N ALA A 73 3.48 4.68 -9.65
CA ALA A 73 3.19 5.09 -8.29
C ALA A 73 2.25 6.31 -8.31
N SER A 74 2.61 7.39 -9.02
CA SER A 74 1.75 8.59 -9.09
C SER A 74 0.34 8.34 -9.61
N SER A 75 0.12 7.36 -10.50
CA SER A 75 -1.22 6.98 -10.95
C SER A 75 -1.97 6.17 -9.90
N ALA A 76 -1.36 5.15 -9.29
CA ALA A 76 -1.98 4.34 -8.25
C ALA A 76 -2.33 5.19 -7.01
N LEU A 77 -1.42 6.10 -6.64
CA LEU A 77 -1.62 7.06 -5.55
C LEU A 77 -2.74 8.06 -5.86
N ARG A 78 -2.92 8.45 -7.12
CA ARG A 78 -4.04 9.29 -7.55
C ARG A 78 -5.36 8.54 -7.44
N SER A 79 -5.42 7.29 -7.90
CA SER A 79 -6.62 6.44 -7.79
C SER A 79 -7.05 6.28 -6.32
N LEU A 80 -6.11 5.98 -5.41
CA LEU A 80 -6.41 5.90 -3.97
C LEU A 80 -6.98 7.21 -3.39
N VAL A 81 -6.48 8.37 -3.85
CA VAL A 81 -6.99 9.68 -3.42
C VAL A 81 -8.37 10.00 -4.01
N GLU A 82 -8.66 9.53 -5.21
CA GLU A 82 -9.95 9.76 -5.90
C GLU A 82 -11.05 8.81 -5.39
N GLU A 83 -10.71 7.59 -5.01
CA GLU A 83 -11.66 6.54 -4.59
C GLU A 83 -12.10 6.65 -3.13
N HIS A 84 -11.29 7.28 -2.28
CA HIS A 84 -11.55 7.36 -0.85
C HIS A 84 -11.77 8.80 -0.37
N GLU A 85 -12.61 8.96 0.66
CA GLU A 85 -12.80 10.26 1.28
C GLU A 85 -11.49 10.74 1.94
N MET A 86 -11.05 11.92 1.54
CA MET A 86 -9.83 12.56 2.02
C MET A 86 -10.15 13.87 2.73
N LEU A 87 -9.53 14.08 3.89
CA LEU A 87 -9.60 15.32 4.64
C LEU A 87 -8.34 16.14 4.39
N ASP A 88 -8.50 17.47 4.29
CA ASP A 88 -7.37 18.40 4.42
C ASP A 88 -7.06 18.69 5.90
N SER A 89 -5.99 19.43 6.18
CA SER A 89 -5.59 19.77 7.56
C SER A 89 -6.65 20.56 8.35
N THR A 90 -7.48 21.33 7.66
CA THR A 90 -8.56 22.11 8.27
C THR A 90 -9.76 21.22 8.61
N ALA A 91 -10.11 20.29 7.72
CA ALA A 91 -11.11 19.26 7.94
C ALA A 91 -10.71 18.33 9.09
N VAL A 92 -9.44 17.94 9.21
CA VAL A 92 -8.93 17.18 10.38
C VAL A 92 -9.16 17.94 11.69
N SER A 93 -8.89 19.24 11.72
CA SER A 93 -9.12 20.04 12.93
C SER A 93 -10.60 20.09 13.30
N ARG A 94 -11.50 20.22 12.31
CA ARG A 94 -12.95 20.16 12.51
C ARG A 94 -13.41 18.79 13.01
N ALA A 95 -12.92 17.71 12.41
CA ALA A 95 -13.22 16.34 12.81
C ALA A 95 -12.88 16.09 14.29
N LEU A 96 -11.77 16.66 14.76
CA LEU A 96 -11.32 16.56 16.16
C LEU A 96 -11.95 17.61 17.10
N GLY A 97 -12.98 18.32 16.66
CA GLY A 97 -13.64 19.38 17.45
C GLY A 97 -12.72 20.54 17.83
N ARG A 98 -11.63 20.76 17.10
CA ARG A 98 -10.67 21.85 17.32
C ARG A 98 -10.99 23.03 16.41
N ALA A 99 -10.58 24.22 16.84
CA ALA A 99 -10.65 25.40 15.99
C ALA A 99 -9.87 25.15 14.69
N ALA A 100 -10.48 25.50 13.55
CA ALA A 100 -9.92 25.31 12.20
C ALA A 100 -8.55 25.99 11.99
N THR A 101 -8.20 26.95 12.85
CA THR A 101 -6.91 27.64 12.87
C THR A 101 -5.78 26.79 13.47
N SER A 102 -6.08 25.67 14.12
CA SER A 102 -5.11 24.74 14.71
C SER A 102 -4.47 23.83 13.66
N ARG A 103 -3.91 24.41 12.59
CA ARG A 103 -3.14 23.70 11.54
C ARG A 103 -2.00 22.84 12.11
N ASN A 104 -1.53 23.19 13.31
CA ASN A 104 -0.51 22.45 14.03
C ASN A 104 -1.01 21.09 14.55
N THR A 105 -2.32 20.87 14.70
CA THR A 105 -2.89 19.58 15.14
C THR A 105 -2.63 18.47 14.12
N ALA A 106 -3.03 18.65 12.86
CA ALA A 106 -2.83 17.64 11.82
C ALA A 106 -1.34 17.35 11.58
N SER A 107 -0.51 18.39 11.62
CA SER A 107 0.94 18.25 11.50
C SER A 107 1.55 17.44 12.66
N ARG A 108 1.15 17.70 13.91
CA ARG A 108 1.64 16.94 15.07
C ARG A 108 1.23 15.47 15.02
N LEU A 109 -0.01 15.19 14.64
CA LEU A 109 -0.50 13.81 14.49
C LEU A 109 0.33 13.06 13.44
N ALA A 110 0.56 13.66 12.27
CA ALA A 110 1.39 13.08 11.22
C ALA A 110 2.83 12.87 11.69
N SER A 111 3.45 13.86 12.33
CA SER A 111 4.83 13.77 12.83
C SER A 111 5.02 12.74 13.95
N SER A 112 3.95 12.38 14.65
CA SER A 112 3.93 11.31 15.65
C SER A 112 3.71 9.91 15.06
N GLY A 113 3.41 9.81 13.75
CA GLY A 113 3.01 8.56 13.11
C GLY A 113 1.63 8.04 13.53
N SER A 114 0.82 8.85 14.23
CA SER A 114 -0.52 8.43 14.67
C SER A 114 -1.57 8.50 13.55
N VAL A 115 -1.29 9.25 12.49
CA VAL A 115 -2.14 9.33 11.29
C VAL A 115 -1.27 9.27 10.04
N ILE A 116 -1.84 8.66 9.01
CA ILE A 116 -1.39 8.70 7.63
C ILE A 116 -1.64 10.10 7.08
N ALA A 117 -0.59 10.72 6.57
CA ALA A 117 -0.64 12.00 5.91
C ALA A 117 0.03 11.89 4.53
N LEU A 118 -0.81 11.81 3.50
CA LEU A 118 -0.40 11.62 2.12
C LEU A 118 0.07 12.96 1.53
N PRO A 119 1.30 13.05 1.01
CA PRO A 119 1.78 14.25 0.34
C PRO A 119 1.06 14.43 -1.01
N ALA A 120 0.32 15.51 -1.19
CA ALA A 120 -0.40 15.82 -2.43
C ALA A 120 -0.10 17.27 -2.84
N ALA A 121 0.60 17.47 -3.97
CA ALA A 121 0.83 18.78 -4.62
C ALA A 121 0.94 20.00 -3.66
N GLY A 122 1.91 19.97 -2.74
CA GLY A 122 2.20 21.08 -1.82
C GLY A 122 1.35 21.13 -0.54
N HIS A 123 0.44 20.19 -0.34
CA HIS A 123 -0.34 20.02 0.89
C HIS A 123 -0.38 18.55 1.33
N LYS A 124 -1.06 18.28 2.44
CA LYS A 124 -1.26 16.93 2.99
C LYS A 124 -2.74 16.58 2.95
N LEU A 125 -3.04 15.38 2.46
CA LEU A 125 -4.35 14.76 2.52
C LEU A 125 -4.33 13.64 3.56
N PHE A 126 -5.45 13.44 4.23
CA PHE A 126 -5.58 12.49 5.32
C PHE A 126 -6.80 11.62 5.03
N PRO A 127 -6.63 10.30 4.79
CA PRO A 127 -7.78 9.40 4.66
C PRO A 127 -8.76 9.56 5.82
N ALA A 128 -10.05 9.72 5.51
CA ALA A 128 -11.06 10.13 6.50
C ALA A 128 -11.35 9.05 7.54
N PHE A 129 -11.21 7.76 7.18
CA PHE A 129 -11.49 6.62 8.06
C PHE A 129 -10.74 6.68 9.40
N GLN A 130 -9.59 7.37 9.44
CA GLN A 130 -8.73 7.50 10.62
C GLN A 130 -9.39 8.29 11.75
N PHE A 131 -10.42 9.07 11.45
CA PHE A 131 -11.06 9.98 12.39
C PHE A 131 -12.46 9.49 12.72
N ASP A 132 -12.78 9.53 14.00
CA ASP A 132 -14.15 9.38 14.49
C ASP A 132 -14.70 10.79 14.77
N THR A 133 -15.60 11.27 13.91
CA THR A 133 -16.18 12.62 14.01
C THR A 133 -17.22 12.73 15.11
N GLU A 134 -17.84 11.62 15.51
CA GLU A 134 -18.81 11.57 16.62
C GLU A 134 -18.09 11.69 17.96
N ARG A 135 -17.01 10.92 18.12
CA ARG A 135 -16.14 10.95 19.31
C ARG A 135 -15.11 12.07 19.29
N ARG A 136 -14.91 12.71 18.13
CA ARG A 136 -13.96 13.80 17.89
C ARG A 136 -12.52 13.41 18.20
N GLU A 137 -12.14 12.21 17.81
CA GLU A 137 -10.81 11.65 18.06
C GLU A 137 -10.22 10.95 16.83
N VAL A 138 -8.92 10.68 16.89
CA VAL A 138 -8.31 9.70 15.99
C VAL A 138 -8.69 8.33 16.54
N ARG A 139 -9.18 7.42 15.69
CA ARG A 139 -9.54 6.07 16.10
C ARG A 139 -8.35 5.39 16.79
N PRO A 140 -8.48 4.92 18.04
CA PRO A 140 -7.34 4.39 18.80
C PRO A 140 -6.58 3.27 18.08
N ILE A 141 -7.30 2.30 17.50
CA ILE A 141 -6.70 1.18 16.75
C ILE A 141 -5.93 1.65 15.52
N VAL A 142 -6.41 2.68 14.83
CA VAL A 142 -5.72 3.26 13.67
C VAL A 142 -4.41 3.91 14.10
N ALA A 143 -4.43 4.68 15.19
CA ALA A 143 -3.22 5.32 15.71
C ALA A 143 -2.20 4.30 16.23
N GLU A 144 -2.65 3.22 16.84
CA GLU A 144 -1.83 2.09 17.28
C GLU A 144 -1.10 1.45 16.09
N ILE A 145 -1.86 0.97 15.10
CA ILE A 145 -1.32 0.25 13.95
C ILE A 145 -0.46 1.15 13.06
N ASN A 146 -0.84 2.41 12.83
CA ASN A 146 -0.02 3.34 12.05
C ASN A 146 1.40 3.50 12.61
N ARG A 147 1.57 3.43 13.93
CA ARG A 147 2.90 3.47 14.56
C ARG A 147 3.67 2.17 14.38
N ILE A 148 2.98 1.03 14.35
CA ILE A 148 3.56 -0.30 14.11
C ILE A 148 4.06 -0.41 12.68
N ILE A 149 3.22 -0.06 11.70
CA ILE A 149 3.53 -0.20 10.26
C ILE A 149 4.34 0.97 9.69
N GLY A 150 4.81 1.89 10.54
CA GLY A 150 5.70 2.99 10.12
C GLY A 150 5.04 4.04 9.20
N ALA A 151 3.77 4.41 9.46
CA ALA A 151 3.02 5.36 8.62
C ALA A 151 3.66 6.76 8.49
N LYS A 152 4.59 7.12 9.36
CA LYS A 152 5.35 8.37 9.26
C LYS A 152 6.48 8.25 8.23
N GLU A 153 7.15 7.10 8.22
CA GLU A 153 8.29 6.79 7.35
C GLU A 153 7.80 6.42 5.95
N ASP A 154 6.74 5.62 5.86
CA ASP A 154 6.08 5.22 4.62
C ASP A 154 4.56 5.44 4.66
N PRO A 155 4.09 6.69 4.45
CA PRO A 155 2.66 7.00 4.48
C PRO A 155 1.88 6.35 3.33
N TRP A 156 2.53 6.07 2.20
CA TRP A 156 1.89 5.46 1.04
C TRP A 156 1.76 3.95 1.19
N GLY A 157 2.77 3.27 1.72
CA GLY A 157 2.68 1.86 2.10
C GLY A 157 1.61 1.63 3.16
N ALA A 158 1.58 2.47 4.21
CA ALA A 158 0.53 2.41 5.22
C ALA A 158 -0.87 2.62 4.63
N ALA A 159 -1.06 3.62 3.75
CA ALA A 159 -2.34 3.83 3.08
C ALA A 159 -2.76 2.64 2.21
N SER A 160 -1.81 2.05 1.46
CA SER A 160 -2.06 0.88 0.63
C SER A 160 -2.55 -0.30 1.47
N TRP A 161 -1.93 -0.56 2.62
CA TRP A 161 -2.37 -1.62 3.53
C TRP A 161 -3.79 -1.37 4.05
N TRP A 162 -4.08 -0.15 4.51
CA TRP A 162 -5.39 0.18 5.08
C TRP A 162 -6.53 0.15 4.07
N LEU A 163 -6.29 0.62 2.85
CA LEU A 163 -7.34 0.89 1.87
C LEU A 163 -7.58 -0.27 0.92
N ASN A 164 -6.63 -1.20 0.77
CA ASN A 164 -6.84 -2.37 -0.05
C ASN A 164 -7.76 -3.39 0.64
N PRO A 165 -8.71 -3.98 -0.10
CA PRO A 165 -9.50 -5.12 0.36
C PRO A 165 -8.62 -6.24 0.91
N THR A 166 -9.08 -6.87 1.99
CA THR A 166 -8.42 -8.09 2.48
C THR A 166 -8.69 -9.26 1.52
N ALA A 167 -7.75 -10.21 1.47
CA ALA A 167 -7.88 -11.41 0.64
C ALA A 167 -8.72 -12.52 1.31
N PHE A 168 -9.42 -12.23 2.41
CA PHE A 168 -10.22 -13.21 3.14
C PHE A 168 -11.47 -13.57 2.34
N ALA A 169 -11.72 -14.86 2.17
CA ALA A 169 -12.85 -15.36 1.36
C ALA A 169 -14.22 -14.98 1.93
N ASP A 170 -14.32 -14.86 3.27
CA ASP A 170 -15.60 -14.64 3.98
C ASP A 170 -15.87 -13.16 4.30
N ASP A 171 -14.86 -12.29 4.20
CA ASP A 171 -15.00 -10.85 4.46
C ASP A 171 -13.97 -10.04 3.65
N PRO A 172 -14.31 -9.57 2.43
CA PRO A 172 -13.37 -8.86 1.56
C PRO A 172 -13.22 -7.38 1.92
N ARG A 173 -13.67 -6.95 3.11
CA ARG A 173 -13.54 -5.55 3.55
C ARG A 173 -12.08 -5.16 3.67
N SER A 174 -11.77 -3.88 3.45
CA SER A 174 -10.45 -3.34 3.72
C SER A 174 -10.22 -3.22 5.25
N PRO A 175 -8.96 -3.18 5.73
CA PRO A 175 -8.70 -2.87 7.13
C PRO A 175 -9.36 -1.56 7.58
N ALA A 176 -9.44 -0.56 6.70
CA ALA A 176 -10.09 0.71 6.99
C ALA A 176 -11.59 0.54 7.26
N ASP A 177 -12.27 -0.29 6.47
CA ASP A 177 -13.69 -0.61 6.66
C ASP A 177 -13.92 -1.37 7.97
N LEU A 178 -13.02 -2.29 8.33
CA LEU A 178 -13.06 -3.02 9.61
C LEU A 178 -12.89 -2.04 10.80
N ALA A 179 -11.97 -1.08 10.70
CA ALA A 179 -11.77 -0.05 11.73
C ALA A 179 -12.95 0.93 11.85
N VAL A 180 -13.65 1.20 10.74
CA VAL A 180 -14.85 2.04 10.75
C VAL A 180 -16.05 1.30 11.34
N ALA A 181 -16.25 0.03 10.95
CA ALA A 181 -17.31 -0.82 11.48
C ALA A 181 -17.15 -1.07 12.99
N GLY A 182 -15.90 -1.17 13.46
CA GLY A 182 -15.56 -1.44 14.85
C GLY A 182 -15.77 -2.90 15.24
N GLY A 183 -15.25 -3.29 16.41
CA GLY A 183 -15.34 -4.67 16.92
C GLY A 183 -14.34 -5.67 16.33
N HIS A 184 -13.46 -5.20 15.44
CA HIS A 184 -12.44 -6.00 14.73
C HIS A 184 -11.00 -5.66 15.16
N ASP A 185 -10.82 -5.05 16.33
CA ASP A 185 -9.51 -4.55 16.77
C ASP A 185 -8.46 -5.66 16.90
N GLN A 186 -8.86 -6.88 17.28
CA GLN A 186 -7.92 -8.01 17.35
C GLN A 186 -7.51 -8.48 15.96
N ASP A 187 -8.46 -8.66 15.04
CA ASP A 187 -8.20 -9.05 13.65
C ASP A 187 -7.21 -8.07 13.00
N LEU A 188 -7.41 -6.77 13.21
CA LEU A 188 -6.54 -5.71 12.71
C LEU A 188 -5.12 -5.78 13.29
N ARG A 189 -4.98 -6.13 14.58
CA ARG A 189 -3.66 -6.31 15.19
C ARG A 189 -2.95 -7.52 14.60
N ASP A 190 -3.63 -8.64 14.48
CA ASP A 190 -3.07 -9.88 13.95
C ASP A 190 -2.56 -9.65 12.51
N MET A 191 -3.37 -9.03 11.66
CA MET A 191 -2.99 -8.67 10.29
C MET A 191 -1.80 -7.70 10.21
N SER A 192 -1.69 -6.75 11.15
CA SER A 192 -0.56 -5.83 11.19
C SER A 192 0.73 -6.50 11.68
N GLY A 193 0.61 -7.54 12.52
CA GLY A 193 1.73 -8.33 13.02
C GLY A 193 2.41 -9.13 11.93
N ASP A 194 1.61 -9.76 11.05
CA ASP A 194 2.11 -10.52 9.91
C ASP A 194 2.96 -9.64 8.96
N LEU A 195 2.59 -8.37 8.78
CA LEU A 195 3.32 -7.43 7.91
C LEU A 195 4.72 -7.06 8.43
N VAL A 196 4.93 -7.10 9.75
CA VAL A 196 6.20 -6.70 10.39
C VAL A 196 7.12 -7.89 10.62
N ALA A 197 6.60 -9.12 10.50
CA ALA A 197 7.35 -10.36 10.69
C ALA A 197 8.10 -10.83 9.42
N ASP A 198 7.74 -10.30 8.24
CA ASP A 198 8.39 -10.52 6.94
C ASP A 198 9.55 -9.53 6.67
#